data_AF-A0A177LT36-F1
#
_entry.id   AF-A0A177LT36-F1
#
_cell.length_a   1.000
_cell.length_b   1.000
_cell.length_c   1.000
_cell.angle_alpha   90.00
_cell.angle_beta   90.00
_cell.angle_gamma   90.00
#
_symmetry.space_group_name_H-M   'P 1'
#
loop_
_entity.id
_entity.type
_entity.pdbx_description
1 polymer ?
#
loop_
_entity_poly.entity_id
_entity_poly.type
_entity_poly.pdbx_seq_one_letter_code
_entity_poly.pdbx_strand_id
1 'polypeptide(L)' 'MTTYAIGSVNGDYRTLMQLLTTIGFDPLADRLWFAGNLVNQGPDSLQVLRYIKSLGKASYN' A
#
# COMPACT_ATOMS: atom_id res chain seq x y z
N MET A 1 15.22 -4.28 -8.02
CA MET A 1 13.91 -3.62 -8.17
C MET A 1 12.85 -4.70 -8.18
N THR A 2 12.15 -4.86 -7.06
CA THR A 2 11.07 -5.84 -6.89
C THR A 2 9.73 -5.12 -6.99
N THR A 3 8.75 -5.73 -7.65
CA THR A 3 7.37 -5.22 -7.69
C THR A 3 6.46 -6.15 -6.92
N TYR A 4 5.79 -5.63 -5.90
CA TYR A 4 4.82 -6.38 -5.10
C TYR A 4 3.41 -6.06 -5.59
N ALA A 5 2.67 -7.09 -6.02
CA ALA A 5 1.24 -6.98 -6.27
C ALA A 5 0.47 -7.25 -4.98
N ILE A 6 -0.25 -6.24 -4.49
CA ILE A 6 -1.08 -6.30 -3.29
C ILE A 6 -2.54 -6.30 -3.73
N GLY A 7 -3.34 -7.18 -3.13
CA GLY A 7 -4.79 -7.21 -3.32
C GLY A 7 -5.51 -6.04 -2.63
N SER A 8 -6.77 -6.23 -2.26
CA SER A 8 -7.55 -5.21 -1.59
C SER A 8 -7.00 -4.88 -0.19
N VAL A 9 -6.87 -3.58 0.10
CA VAL A 9 -6.52 -3.03 1.42
C VAL A 9 -7.78 -2.71 2.24
N ASN A 10 -8.89 -2.35 1.58
CA ASN A 10 -10.18 -2.03 2.20
C ASN A 10 -10.07 -1.06 3.39
N GLY A 11 -9.21 -0.05 3.27
CA GLY A 11 -9.04 0.98 4.31
C GLY A 11 -8.38 0.52 5.61
N ASP A 12 -7.77 -0.67 5.67
CA ASP A 12 -7.00 -1.11 6.84
C ASP A 12 -5.53 -0.70 6.71
N TYR A 13 -5.21 0.47 7.26
CA TYR A 13 -3.85 1.02 7.23
C TYR A 13 -2.85 0.17 8.04
N ARG A 14 -3.28 -0.37 9.19
CA ARG A 14 -2.40 -1.12 10.09
C ARG A 14 -1.93 -2.41 9.45
N THR A 15 -2.85 -3.17 8.87
CA THR A 15 -2.53 -4.43 8.19
C THR A 15 -1.63 -4.17 6.97
N LEU A 16 -1.87 -3.08 6.22
CA LEU A 16 -0.97 -2.69 5.14
C LEU A 16 0.46 -2.43 5.65
N MET A 17 0.64 -1.66 6.73
CA MET A 17 1.99 -1.38 7.27
C MET A 17 2.68 -2.63 7.81
N GLN A 18 1.93 -3.54 8.44
CA GLN A 18 2.46 -4.82 8.91
C GLN A 18 2.94 -5.69 7.74
N LEU A 19 2.17 -5.76 6.64
CA LEU A 19 2.56 -6.45 5.43
C LEU A 19 3.86 -5.85 4.87
N LEU A 20 3.91 -4.53 4.67
CA LEU A 20 5.08 -3.84 4.12
C LEU A 20 6.34 -4.04 4.97
N THR A 21 6.19 -4.04 6.30
CA THR A 21 7.28 -4.36 7.23
C THR A 21 7.74 -5.80 7.07
N THR A 22 6.79 -6.75 6.96
CA THR A 22 7.08 -8.19 6.84
C THR A 22 7.83 -8.53 5.57
N ILE A 23 7.47 -7.88 4.45
CA ILE A 23 8.14 -8.09 3.16
C ILE A 23 9.40 -7.23 2.99
N GLY A 24 9.73 -6.37 3.96
CA GLY A 24 10.89 -5.48 3.91
C GLY A 24 10.82 -4.45 2.77
N PHE A 25 9.63 -3.91 2.48
CA PHE A 25 9.43 -2.97 1.37
C PHE A 25 10.28 -1.69 1.56
N ASP A 26 11.10 -1.38 0.55
CA ASP A 26 11.84 -0.12 0.46
C ASP A 26 11.31 0.76 -0.69
N PRO A 27 10.69 1.92 -0.42
CA PRO A 27 10.15 2.80 -1.47
C PRO A 27 11.22 3.39 -2.40
N LEU A 28 12.51 3.34 -2.03
CA LEU A 28 13.61 3.77 -2.88
C LEU A 28 14.05 2.68 -3.87
N ALA A 29 13.87 1.40 -3.54
CA ALA A 29 14.34 0.26 -4.32
C ALA A 29 13.21 -0.56 -4.99
N ASP A 30 11.99 -0.50 -4.43
CA ASP A 30 10.86 -1.34 -4.77
C ASP A 30 9.66 -0.55 -5.28
N ARG A 31 8.66 -1.30 -5.75
CA ARG A 31 7.40 -0.79 -6.27
C ARG A 31 6.22 -1.57 -5.71
N LEU A 32 5.14 -0.85 -5.40
CA LEU A 32 3.84 -1.44 -5.06
C LEU A 32 2.88 -1.30 -6.23
N TRP A 33 2.15 -2.37 -6.52
CA TRP A 33 1.00 -2.37 -7.42
C TRP A 33 -0.24 -2.85 -6.67
N PHE A 34 -1.29 -2.04 -6.65
CA PHE A 34 -2.53 -2.38 -5.95
C PHE A 34 -3.60 -2.86 -6.92
N ALA A 35 -3.89 -4.16 -6.91
CA ALA A 35 -4.83 -4.80 -7.84
C ALA A 35 -6.29 -4.79 -7.32
N GLY A 36 -6.57 -4.13 -6.21
CA GLY A 36 -7.86 -4.18 -5.51
C GLY A 36 -8.24 -2.89 -4.80
N ASN A 37 -9.27 -2.97 -3.97
CA ASN A 37 -9.84 -1.79 -3.31
C ASN A 37 -8.89 -1.23 -2.25
N LEU A 38 -8.46 0.02 -2.41
CA LEU A 38 -7.65 0.71 -1.41
C LEU A 38 -8.48 1.13 -0.19
N VAL A 39 -9.75 1.45 -0.43
CA VAL A 39 -10.71 2.01 0.54
C VAL A 39 -11.94 1.11 0.65
N ASN A 40 -12.86 1.48 1.55
CA ASN A 40 -14.16 0.86 1.87
C ASN A 40 -14.13 0.09 3.20
N GLN A 41 -15.19 0.26 4.01
CA GLN A 41 -15.48 -0.46 5.26
C GLN A 41 -14.47 -0.27 6.41
N GLY A 42 -13.18 -0.10 6.13
CA GLY A 42 -12.14 0.16 7.12
C GLY A 42 -12.11 1.62 7.61
N PRO A 43 -11.83 1.85 8.91
CA PRO A 43 -11.86 3.17 9.54
C PRO A 43 -10.77 4.11 9.02
N ASP A 44 -9.68 3.57 8.45
CA ASP A 44 -8.45 4.31 8.13
C ASP A 44 -8.26 4.54 6.63
N SER A 45 -9.35 4.50 5.85
CA SER A 45 -9.34 4.71 4.39
C SER A 45 -8.57 5.97 3.96
N LEU A 46 -8.73 7.09 4.70
CA LEU A 46 -7.98 8.33 4.41
C LEU A 46 -6.47 8.17 4.64
N GLN A 47 -6.07 7.44 5.67
CA GLN A 47 -4.67 7.21 5.99
C GLN A 47 -4.00 6.31 4.94
N VAL A 48 -4.70 5.26 4.49
CA VAL A 48 -4.26 4.42 3.35
C VAL A 48 -4.00 5.27 2.11
N LEU A 49 -4.97 6.10 1.72
CA LEU A 49 -4.82 6.96 0.54
C LEU A 49 -3.68 7.96 0.68
N ARG A 50 -3.53 8.59 1.86
CA ARG A 50 -2.41 9.52 2.12
C ARG A 50 -1.06 8.82 2.03
N TYR A 51 -0.94 7.61 2.58
CA TYR A 51 0.28 6.84 2.50
C TYR A 51 0.62 6.47 1.05
N ILE A 52 -0.32 5.88 0.31
CA ILE A 52 -0.09 5.49 -1.09
C ILE A 52 0.26 6.72 -1.94
N LYS A 53 -0.44 7.85 -1.74
CA LYS A 53 -0.10 9.11 -2.41
C LYS A 53 1.32 9.58 -2.08
N SER A 54 1.79 9.40 -0.85
CA SER A 54 3.15 9.80 -0.44
C SER A 54 4.26 8.97 -1.09
N LEU A 55 3.96 7.77 -1.60
CA LEU A 55 4.92 6.91 -2.31
C LEU A 55 5.28 7.45 -3.70
N GLY A 56 4.47 8.34 -4.28
CA GLY A 56 4.75 8.95 -5.58
C GLY A 56 5.01 7.88 -6.66
N LYS A 57 6.20 7.91 -7.26
CA LYS A 57 6.61 6.94 -8.30
C LYS A 57 6.85 5.51 -7.79
N ALA A 58 6.88 5.32 -6.46
CA ALA A 58 7.04 4.00 -5.86
C ALA A 58 5.75 3.18 -5.78
N SER A 59 4.61 3.77 -6.15
CA SER A 59 3.32 3.07 -6.24
C SER A 59 2.67 3.30 -7.61
N TYR A 60 2.06 2.24 -8.14
CA TYR A 60 1.21 2.29 -9.33
C TYR A 60 -0.22 1.83 -8.97
N ASN A 61 -1.18 2.31 -9.76
CA ASN A 61 -2.56 1.83 -9.75
C ASN A 61 -2.67 0.63 -10.70
#